data_AF-A0A6L7FZX3-F1
#
_entry.id   AF-A0A6L7FZX3-F1
#
_cell.length_a   1.000
_cell.length_b   1.000
_cell.length_c   1.000
_cell.angle_alpha   90.00
_cell.angle_beta   90.00
_cell.angle_gamma   90.00
#
_symmetry.space_group_name_H-M   'P 1'
#
loop_
_entity.id
_entity.type
_entity.pdbx_description
1 polymer ?
#
loop_
_entity_poly.entity_id
_entity_poly.type
_entity_poly.pdbx_seq_one_letter_code
_entity_poly.pdbx_strand_id
1 'polypeptide(L)'
;MELIVGNTRVVPKEMHLIPGGVVAELTGPALYSVLDATCDGRVSVEVFGGARGTRSMTVTEIKMRGATSTVTFQEKGEGIVLN
;
A
#
# COMPACT_ATOMS: atom_id res chain seq x y z
N MET A 1 -10.30 -6.52 0.61
CA MET A 1 -9.04 -6.02 1.21
C MET A 1 -9.06 -4.51 1.04
N GLU A 2 -8.66 -3.77 2.05
CA GLU A 2 -8.65 -2.30 2.02
C GLU A 2 -7.24 -1.80 2.31
N LEU A 3 -6.89 -0.64 1.76
CA LEU A 3 -5.70 0.09 2.16
C LEU A 3 -6.09 1.07 3.25
N ILE A 4 -5.26 1.20 4.27
CA ILE A 4 -5.35 2.24 5.28
C ILE A 4 -4.09 3.08 5.12
N VAL A 5 -4.26 4.38 4.86
CA VAL A 5 -3.16 5.32 4.69
C VAL A 5 -3.28 6.36 5.79
N GLY A 6 -2.43 6.27 6.81
CA GLY A 6 -2.61 7.02 8.05
C GLY A 6 -3.95 6.67 8.71
N ASN A 7 -4.89 7.62 8.73
CA ASN A 7 -6.24 7.41 9.27
C ASN A 7 -7.32 7.32 8.19
N THR A 8 -6.92 7.24 6.91
CA THR A 8 -7.84 7.24 5.77
C THR A 8 -7.98 5.84 5.20
N ARG A 9 -9.21 5.34 5.09
CA ARG A 9 -9.49 4.12 4.33
C ARG A 9 -9.51 4.44 2.84
N VAL A 10 -8.70 3.71 2.10
CA VAL A 10 -8.54 3.82 0.65
C VAL A 10 -9.02 2.52 0.02
N VAL A 11 -10.05 2.63 -0.80
CA VAL A 11 -10.57 1.52 -1.59
C VAL A 11 -9.91 1.59 -2.97
N PRO A 12 -9.02 0.65 -3.32
CA PRO A 12 -8.42 0.60 -4.65
C PRO A 12 -9.47 0.16 -5.67
N LYS A 13 -9.23 0.49 -6.94
CA LYS A 13 -10.08 0.02 -8.03
C LYS A 13 -9.92 -1.49 -8.23
N GLU A 14 -8.68 -1.96 -8.18
CA GLU A 14 -8.31 -3.39 -8.18
C GLU A 14 -7.17 -3.63 -7.21
N MET A 15 -7.11 -4.84 -6.64
CA MET A 15 -6.02 -5.25 -5.75
C MET A 15 -5.76 -6.74 -5.84
N HIS A 16 -4.48 -7.09 -5.95
CA HIS A 16 -4.01 -8.47 -6.03
C HIS A 16 -2.90 -8.73 -5.01
N LEU A 17 -2.90 -9.94 -4.44
CA LEU A 17 -1.81 -10.41 -3.61
C LEU A 17 -0.61 -10.77 -4.49
N ILE A 18 0.59 -10.44 -4.01
CA ILE A 18 1.86 -10.90 -4.57
C ILE A 18 2.69 -11.53 -3.43
N PRO A 19 3.75 -12.31 -3.75
CA PRO A 19 4.68 -12.76 -2.71
C PRO A 19 5.20 -11.55 -1.91
N GLY A 20 5.01 -11.60 -0.59
CA GLY A 20 5.48 -10.56 0.32
C GLY A 20 4.67 -9.26 0.32
N GLY A 21 3.52 -9.16 -0.38
CA GLY A 21 2.80 -7.89 -0.43
C GLY A 21 1.55 -7.86 -1.27
N VAL A 22 1.19 -6.67 -1.77
CA VAL A 22 0.05 -6.46 -2.66
C VAL A 22 0.37 -5.45 -3.76
N VAL A 23 -0.34 -5.58 -4.88
CA VAL A 23 -0.36 -4.58 -5.94
C VAL A 23 -1.77 -4.03 -6.04
N ALA A 24 -1.90 -2.71 -6.09
CA ALA A 24 -3.20 -2.05 -6.21
C ALA A 24 -3.24 -1.06 -7.38
N GLU A 25 -4.35 -1.06 -8.10
CA GLU A 25 -4.69 0.02 -9.03
C GLU A 25 -5.38 1.14 -8.25
N LEU A 26 -4.79 2.34 -8.29
CA LEU A 26 -5.28 3.53 -7.61
C LEU A 26 -5.56 4.65 -8.60
N THR A 27 -6.64 5.38 -8.37
CA THR A 27 -7.03 6.53 -9.19
C THR A 27 -7.50 7.68 -8.33
N GLY A 28 -7.24 8.92 -8.77
CA GLY A 28 -7.76 10.13 -8.13
C GLY A 28 -7.36 10.24 -6.65
N PRO A 29 -8.30 10.52 -5.73
CA PRO A 29 -8.02 10.73 -4.30
C PRO A 29 -7.24 9.59 -3.65
N ALA A 30 -7.53 8.33 -4.03
CA ALA A 30 -6.85 7.15 -3.50
C ALA A 30 -5.34 7.16 -3.80
N LEU A 31 -4.97 7.57 -5.02
CA LEU A 31 -3.57 7.69 -5.43
C LEU A 31 -2.89 8.85 -4.72
N TYR A 32 -3.58 9.99 -4.59
CA TYR A 32 -3.03 11.17 -3.91
C TYR A 32 -2.72 10.90 -2.45
N SER A 33 -3.59 10.20 -1.72
CA SER A 33 -3.32 9.82 -0.33
C SER A 33 -2.06 8.96 -0.20
N VAL A 34 -1.88 7.99 -1.10
CA VAL A 34 -0.69 7.12 -1.07
C VAL A 34 0.58 7.88 -1.44
N LEU A 35 0.53 8.76 -2.43
CA LEU A 35 1.67 9.60 -2.83
C LEU A 35 2.09 10.53 -1.69
N ASP A 36 1.14 11.24 -1.09
CA ASP A 36 1.38 12.16 0.02
C ASP A 36 2.01 11.42 1.21
N ALA A 37 1.44 10.27 1.59
CA ALA A 37 1.97 9.44 2.66
C ALA A 37 3.40 8.93 2.40
N THR A 38 3.67 8.49 1.16
CA THR A 38 4.97 7.97 0.76
C THR A 38 6.04 9.06 0.76
N CYS A 39 5.69 10.27 0.31
CA CYS A 39 6.62 11.39 0.17
C CYS A 39 6.84 12.18 1.47
N ASP A 40 5.84 12.28 2.36
CA ASP A 40 6.00 12.88 3.69
C ASP A 40 6.85 11.98 4.61
N GLY A 41 6.87 10.67 4.35
CA GLY A 41 7.71 9.69 5.06
C GLY A 41 7.30 9.42 6.51
N ARG A 42 6.28 10.13 7.02
CA ARG A 42 5.75 9.99 8.39
C ARG A 42 4.50 9.12 8.47
N VAL A 43 3.86 8.85 7.33
CA VAL A 43 2.57 8.17 7.28
C VAL A 43 2.78 6.71 6.91
N SER A 44 2.32 5.79 7.77
CA SER A 44 2.31 4.37 7.47
C SER A 44 1.22 4.02 6.48
N VAL A 45 1.54 3.18 5.51
CA VAL A 45 0.55 2.48 4.71
C VAL A 45 0.33 1.10 5.32
N GLU A 46 -0.92 0.73 5.48
CA GLU A 46 -1.31 -0.56 6.00
C GLU A 46 -2.32 -1.23 5.07
N VAL A 47 -2.30 -2.56 5.02
CA VAL A 47 -3.32 -3.33 4.31
C VAL A 47 -4.16 -4.07 5.34
N PHE A 48 -5.47 -3.82 5.31
CA PHE A 48 -6.45 -4.59 6.06
C PHE A 48 -6.97 -5.74 5.19
N GLY A 49 -6.55 -6.95 5.55
CA GLY A 49 -6.78 -8.17 4.76
C GLY A 49 -7.44 -9.29 5.55
N GLY A 50 -8.68 -9.10 5.99
CA GLY A 50 -9.49 -10.16 6.60
C GLY A 50 -8.81 -10.81 7.82
N ALA A 51 -8.75 -12.14 7.87
CA ALA A 51 -8.31 -12.92 9.04
C ALA A 51 -6.87 -12.65 9.52
N ARG A 52 -6.02 -11.99 8.69
CA ARG A 52 -4.64 -11.64 9.07
C ARG A 52 -4.49 -10.27 9.74
N GLY A 53 -5.58 -9.53 9.92
CA GLY A 53 -5.54 -8.20 10.53
C GLY A 53 -4.86 -7.15 9.65
N THR A 54 -4.41 -6.06 10.27
CA THR A 54 -3.71 -4.95 9.63
C THR A 54 -2.22 -5.24 9.53
N ARG A 55 -1.64 -5.07 8.34
CA ARG A 55 -0.20 -5.29 8.10
C ARG A 55 0.44 -4.01 7.59
N SER A 56 1.55 -3.60 8.20
CA SER A 56 2.33 -2.44 7.73
C SER A 56 3.04 -2.76 6.42
N MET A 57 2.92 -1.83 5.47
CA MET A 57 3.46 -1.93 4.13
C MET A 57 4.37 -0.75 3.81
N THR A 58 5.33 -1.00 2.94
CA THR A 58 6.16 0.01 2.30
C THR A 58 5.79 0.08 0.82
N VAL A 59 5.61 1.29 0.29
CA VAL A 59 5.49 1.49 -1.16
C VAL A 59 6.86 1.32 -1.78
N THR A 60 7.01 0.34 -2.67
CA THR A 60 8.30 0.04 -3.32
C THR A 60 8.33 0.44 -4.79
N GLU A 61 7.16 0.58 -5.43
CA GLU A 61 7.06 0.97 -6.82
C GLU A 61 5.74 1.68 -7.12
N ILE A 62 5.81 2.73 -7.94
CA ILE A 62 4.63 3.39 -8.53
C ILE A 62 4.84 3.43 -10.04
N LYS A 63 3.96 2.77 -10.79
CA LYS A 63 3.94 2.78 -12.25
C LYS A 63 2.69 3.50 -12.74
N MET A 64 2.88 4.50 -13.59
CA MET A 64 1.78 5.23 -14.23
C MET A 64 1.79 4.96 -15.73
N ARG A 65 0.64 4.55 -16.29
CA ARG A 65 0.46 4.31 -17.72
C ARG A 65 -0.91 4.80 -18.17
N GLY A 66 -0.93 5.89 -18.94
CA GLY A 66 -2.19 6.52 -19.36
C GLY A 66 -2.99 6.99 -18.14
N ALA A 67 -4.24 6.54 -18.04
CA ALA A 67 -5.13 6.86 -16.92
C ALA A 67 -5.05 5.86 -15.75
N THR A 68 -4.09 4.93 -15.79
CA THR A 68 -3.94 3.87 -14.79
C THR A 68 -2.66 4.07 -13.99
N SER A 69 -2.77 3.99 -12.66
CA SER A 69 -1.64 3.99 -11.76
C SER A 69 -1.65 2.73 -10.91
N THR A 70 -0.56 1.96 -11.00
CA THR A 70 -0.35 0.73 -10.24
C THR A 70 0.69 0.99 -9.17
N VAL A 71 0.35 0.68 -7.93
CA VAL A 71 1.25 0.83 -6.78
C VAL A 71 1.54 -0.53 -6.18
N THR A 72 2.82 -0.82 -5.99
CA THR A 72 3.31 -2.03 -5.33
C THR A 72 3.64 -1.73 -3.88
N PHE A 73 3.04 -2.52 -3.00
CA PHE A 73 3.23 -2.49 -1.56
C PHE A 73 3.90 -3.79 -1.13
N GLN A 74 4.99 -3.69 -0.39
CA GLN A 74 5.66 -4.84 0.22
C GLN A 74 5.49 -4.77 1.73
N GLU A 75 5.27 -5.92 2.37
CA GLU A 75 5.28 -6.01 3.82
C GLU A 75 6.60 -5.45 4.32
N LYS A 76 6.51 -4.56 5.31
CA LYS A 76 7.71 -4.15 6.03
C LYS A 76 8.19 -5.41 6.74
N GLY A 77 9.24 -6.04 6.19
CA GLY A 77 9.77 -7.26 6.76
C GLY A 77 9.95 -7.06 8.26
N GLU A 78 9.42 -7.97 9.08
CA GLU A 78 9.94 -8.10 10.44
C GLU A 78 11.44 -8.19 10.26
N GLY A 79 12.16 -7.15 10.72
CA GLY A 79 13.60 -7.14 10.63
C GLY A 79 14.06 -8.48 11.18
N ILE A 80 14.82 -9.24 10.38
CA ILE A 80 15.47 -10.44 10.89
C ILE A 80 16.24 -9.96 12.11
N VAL A 81 15.79 -10.38 13.29
CA VAL A 81 16.56 -10.22 14.51
C VAL A 81 17.70 -11.21 14.34
N LEU A 82 18.81 -10.75 13.78
CA LEU A 82 20.05 -11.50 13.78
C LEU A 82 20.51 -11.56 15.23
N ASN A 83 20.18 -12.67 15.89
CA ASN A 83 20.79 -13.05 17.16
C ASN A 83 22.22 -13.54 16.94
#